data_AF-A0A8B3TBD8-F1
#
_entry.id   AF-A0A8B3TBD8-F1
#
_cell.length_a   1.000
_cell.length_b   1.000
_cell.length_c   1.000
_cell.angle_alpha   90.00
_cell.angle_beta   90.00
_cell.angle_gamma   90.00
#
_symmetry.space_group_name_H-M   'P 1'
#
loop_
_entity.id
_entity.type
_entity.pdbx_description
1 polymer ?
#
loop_
_entity_poly.entity_id
_entity_poly.type
_entity_poly.pdbx_seq_one_letter_code
_entity_poly.pdbx_strand_id
1 'polypeptide(L)'
;MSDFHQDAFELNEINKCLNAAGVFNQDAGLFTARQLEVVRNRTYEEKLPAMNGLSLVPMSSEAPEWAETIVERTFDTVGMAKVIANYADDLPRADVAMKERAIKVKNIGASYGYNLQELKAAAANQTDLPASKARAARRAIEIKMNEIALLGDKEFGLNGFINHPNLGETTITGGWKAAKADAVLADLDNLHDTVILQSKGVHQPTHLLLALSDYQTLSSKYMDTADKVDVLTFFKRKHPNLVIQGLWELEKAGSGNKNLAICYEKNADNLSLETPQDFTQLPAQERNLELVVNCIARIGGVFLRYPLSATKAEVTA
;
A
#
# COMPACT_ATOMS: atom_id res chain seq x y z
N MET A 1 -8.81 -4.41 76.88
CA MET A 1 -8.34 -5.80 76.80
C MET A 1 -9.49 -6.69 77.22
N SER A 2 -10.01 -7.50 76.31
CA SER A 2 -10.81 -8.67 76.69
C SER A 2 -10.96 -9.57 75.48
N ASP A 3 -10.12 -10.60 75.44
CA ASP A 3 -10.48 -11.88 74.83
C ASP A 3 -11.88 -12.29 75.25
N PHE A 4 -12.70 -12.72 74.30
CA PHE A 4 -13.68 -13.77 74.55
C PHE A 4 -13.43 -14.90 73.57
N HIS A 5 -13.08 -16.03 74.16
CA HIS A 5 -12.79 -17.31 73.56
C HIS A 5 -14.06 -17.89 72.91
N GLN A 6 -13.85 -18.36 71.68
CA GLN A 6 -14.45 -19.51 70.98
C GLN A 6 -15.97 -19.69 71.00
N ASP A 7 -16.49 -20.00 69.81
CA ASP A 7 -17.16 -21.28 69.65
C ASP A 7 -16.72 -21.96 68.36
N ALA A 8 -15.87 -22.98 68.51
CA ALA A 8 -15.52 -23.93 67.45
C ALA A 8 -16.74 -24.73 66.90
N PHE A 9 -17.93 -24.46 67.44
CA PHE A 9 -19.21 -24.95 66.94
C PHE A 9 -19.69 -24.23 65.68
N GLU A 10 -19.45 -22.92 65.51
CA GLU A 10 -19.94 -22.18 64.32
C GLU A 10 -19.14 -22.51 63.05
N LEU A 11 -17.83 -22.74 63.17
CA LEU A 11 -16.97 -23.17 62.06
C LEU A 11 -17.30 -24.60 61.56
N ASN A 12 -17.88 -25.45 62.42
CA ASN A 12 -18.29 -26.80 62.04
C ASN A 12 -19.68 -26.85 61.37
N GLU A 13 -20.58 -25.94 61.73
CA GLU A 13 -21.89 -25.80 61.07
C GLU A 13 -21.75 -25.16 59.67
N ILE A 14 -20.82 -24.21 59.49
CA ILE A 14 -20.50 -23.66 58.16
C ILE A 14 -19.94 -24.75 57.23
N ASN A 15 -19.07 -25.63 57.73
CA ASN A 15 -18.53 -26.75 56.94
C ASN A 15 -19.56 -27.87 56.68
N LYS A 16 -20.57 -28.03 57.54
CA LYS A 16 -21.71 -28.93 57.27
C LYS A 16 -22.64 -28.37 56.21
N CYS A 17 -22.96 -27.08 56.24
CA CYS A 17 -23.76 -26.44 55.19
C CYS A 17 -23.03 -26.41 53.83
N LEU A 18 -21.70 -26.32 53.82
CA LEU A 18 -20.89 -26.37 52.61
C LEU A 18 -20.81 -27.78 52.00
N ASN A 19 -20.80 -28.84 52.82
CA ASN A 19 -20.77 -30.24 52.36
C ASN A 19 -22.17 -30.84 52.09
N ALA A 20 -23.24 -30.30 52.69
CA ALA A 20 -24.62 -30.74 52.44
C ALA A 20 -25.23 -30.20 51.13
N ALA A 21 -24.60 -29.19 50.51
CA ALA A 21 -24.91 -28.76 49.14
C ALA A 21 -24.14 -29.58 48.07
N GLY A 22 -23.50 -30.69 48.48
CA GLY A 22 -22.89 -31.69 47.62
C GLY A 22 -23.93 -32.57 46.91
N VAL A 23 -24.78 -31.96 46.11
CA VAL A 23 -25.40 -32.62 44.95
C VAL A 23 -25.04 -31.78 43.74
N PHE A 24 -23.84 -32.05 43.20
CA PHE A 24 -23.42 -31.59 41.89
C PHE A 24 -24.30 -32.25 40.83
N ASN A 25 -25.48 -31.69 40.60
CA ASN A 25 -26.18 -31.92 39.34
C ASN A 25 -25.30 -31.33 38.25
N GLN A 26 -24.93 -32.16 37.27
CA GLN A 26 -24.06 -31.82 36.13
C GLN A 26 -24.57 -30.63 35.29
N ASP A 27 -25.74 -30.06 35.59
CA ASP A 27 -26.31 -28.87 34.95
C ASP A 27 -25.85 -27.52 35.55
N ALA A 28 -25.22 -27.50 36.74
CA ALA A 28 -24.70 -26.26 37.33
C ALA A 28 -23.33 -25.84 36.77
N GLY A 29 -22.61 -26.77 36.13
CA GLY A 29 -21.27 -26.54 35.56
C GLY A 29 -21.25 -25.57 34.37
N LEU A 30 -22.39 -25.32 33.72
CA LEU A 30 -22.46 -24.43 32.55
C LEU A 30 -22.57 -22.95 32.95
N PHE A 31 -23.19 -22.63 34.09
CA PHE A 31 -23.35 -21.26 34.57
C PHE A 31 -22.08 -20.74 35.27
N THR A 32 -21.37 -21.59 36.01
CA THR A 32 -20.13 -21.21 36.68
C THR A 32 -18.95 -21.15 35.70
N ALA A 33 -18.94 -21.98 34.65
CA ALA A 33 -17.89 -21.94 33.62
C ALA A 33 -17.89 -20.62 32.83
N ARG A 34 -19.06 -20.11 32.42
CA ARG A 34 -19.17 -18.81 31.73
C ARG A 34 -18.79 -17.62 32.61
N GLN A 35 -18.96 -17.71 33.93
CA GLN A 35 -18.54 -16.67 34.87
C GLN A 35 -17.02 -16.66 35.12
N LEU A 36 -16.32 -17.77 34.83
CA LEU A 36 -14.86 -17.86 34.90
C LEU A 36 -14.17 -17.50 33.57
N GLU A 37 -14.93 -17.37 32.48
CA GLU A 37 -14.42 -16.95 31.18
C GLU A 37 -14.21 -15.43 31.16
N VAL A 38 -12.96 -15.00 31.29
CA VAL A 38 -12.57 -13.62 30.95
C VAL A 38 -12.68 -13.50 29.43
N VAL A 39 -13.81 -12.96 28.95
CA VAL A 39 -13.96 -12.55 27.56
C VAL A 39 -12.90 -11.50 27.30
N ARG A 40 -11.91 -11.86 26.48
CA ARG A 40 -10.79 -11.00 26.15
C ARG A 40 -11.33 -9.79 25.38
N ASN A 41 -11.41 -8.64 26.03
CA ASN A 41 -11.95 -7.40 25.43
C ASN A 41 -11.04 -6.80 24.32
N ARG A 42 -9.95 -7.49 23.97
CA ARG A 42 -9.07 -7.07 22.88
C ARG A 42 -9.54 -7.75 21.61
N THR A 43 -10.28 -7.02 20.79
CA THR A 43 -10.60 -7.42 19.43
C THR A 43 -9.29 -7.49 18.65
N TYR A 44 -8.92 -8.67 18.17
CA TYR A 44 -7.80 -8.81 17.25
C TYR A 44 -8.32 -8.47 15.86
N GLU A 45 -7.94 -7.30 15.34
CA GLU A 45 -8.13 -6.98 13.93
C GLU A 45 -7.21 -7.89 13.10
N GLU A 46 -7.76 -8.50 12.05
CA GLU A 46 -6.98 -9.34 11.14
C GLU A 46 -5.82 -8.52 10.54
N LYS A 47 -4.61 -9.08 10.55
CA LYS A 47 -3.43 -8.44 9.97
C LYS A 47 -3.51 -8.51 8.45
N LEU A 48 -4.09 -7.48 7.85
CA LEU A 48 -4.12 -7.32 6.39
C LEU A 48 -2.76 -6.88 5.85
N PRO A 49 -2.44 -7.18 4.57
CA PRO A 49 -1.20 -6.73 3.94
C PRO A 49 -1.05 -5.20 3.95
N ALA A 50 0.21 -4.75 3.91
CA ALA A 50 0.54 -3.33 3.92
C ALA A 50 0.03 -2.63 2.64
N MET A 51 -0.41 -1.38 2.78
CA MET A 51 -0.86 -0.54 1.66
C MET A 51 0.33 0.08 0.94
N ASN A 52 1.01 -0.73 0.13
CA ASN A 52 2.27 -0.30 -0.47
C ASN A 52 2.08 0.74 -1.58
N GLY A 53 1.01 0.66 -2.37
CA GLY A 53 0.71 1.56 -3.50
C GLY A 53 0.66 3.04 -3.12
N LEU A 54 -0.05 3.41 -2.05
CA LEU A 54 -0.10 4.80 -1.55
C LEU A 54 1.25 5.30 -1.03
N SER A 55 2.13 4.41 -0.58
CA SER A 55 3.46 4.78 -0.09
C SER A 55 4.49 4.94 -1.20
N LEU A 56 4.33 4.21 -2.31
CA LEU A 56 5.27 4.18 -3.43
C LEU A 56 5.08 5.38 -4.34
N VAL A 57 3.83 5.76 -4.61
CA VAL A 57 3.49 6.87 -5.49
C VAL A 57 3.30 8.13 -4.64
N PRO A 58 4.02 9.23 -4.90
CA PRO A 58 3.79 10.47 -4.16
C PRO A 58 2.41 11.03 -4.54
N MET A 59 1.70 11.55 -3.54
CA MET A 59 0.34 12.08 -3.72
C MET A 59 0.38 13.58 -4.04
N SER A 60 -0.55 13.99 -4.88
CA SER A 60 -0.79 15.38 -5.28
C SER A 60 -2.30 15.66 -5.18
N SER A 61 -2.65 16.86 -4.75
CA SER A 61 -4.03 17.31 -4.57
C SER A 61 -4.26 18.65 -5.27
N GLU A 62 -3.70 18.81 -6.46
CA GLU A 62 -3.76 20.08 -7.20
C GLU A 62 -5.13 20.30 -7.86
N ALA A 63 -5.82 19.21 -8.20
CA ALA A 63 -7.12 19.29 -8.85
C ALA A 63 -8.24 19.63 -7.86
N PRO A 64 -9.18 20.51 -8.23
CA PRO A 64 -10.30 20.85 -7.37
C PRO A 64 -11.28 19.68 -7.24
N GLU A 65 -11.94 19.59 -6.09
CA GLU A 65 -12.82 18.46 -5.74
C GLU A 65 -13.95 18.18 -6.74
N TRP A 66 -14.36 19.14 -7.57
CA TRP A 66 -15.43 18.95 -8.56
C TRP A 66 -14.94 18.38 -9.89
N ALA A 67 -13.64 18.45 -10.20
CA ALA A 67 -13.11 18.08 -11.50
C ALA A 67 -13.31 16.58 -11.80
N GLU A 68 -13.87 16.26 -12.98
CA GLU A 68 -14.01 14.89 -13.47
C GLU A 68 -12.85 14.45 -14.37
N THR A 69 -12.07 15.40 -14.88
CA THR A 69 -10.91 15.16 -15.73
C THR A 69 -9.84 16.18 -15.41
N ILE A 70 -8.61 15.69 -15.23
CA ILE A 70 -7.41 16.49 -15.01
C ILE A 70 -6.62 16.45 -16.30
N VAL A 71 -6.36 17.61 -16.90
CA VAL A 71 -5.57 17.75 -18.12
C VAL A 71 -4.24 18.36 -17.77
N GLU A 72 -3.18 17.59 -17.95
CA GLU A 72 -1.82 18.06 -17.81
C GLU A 72 -1.24 18.46 -19.18
N ARG A 73 -0.53 19.58 -19.20
CA ARG A 73 0.03 20.17 -20.41
C ARG A 73 1.55 20.15 -20.28
N THR A 74 2.20 19.36 -21.12
CA THR A 74 3.66 19.31 -21.22
C THR A 74 4.12 20.11 -22.43
N PHE A 75 5.13 20.95 -22.23
CA PHE A 75 5.73 21.77 -23.27
C PHE A 75 7.05 21.14 -23.69
N ASP A 76 7.16 20.79 -24.97
CA ASP A 76 8.39 20.29 -25.58
C ASP A 76 8.99 21.40 -26.43
N THR A 77 10.18 21.88 -26.05
CA THR A 77 10.88 22.93 -26.80
C THR A 77 11.63 22.30 -27.97
N VAL A 78 11.14 22.51 -29.18
CA VAL A 78 11.82 22.03 -30.39
C VAL A 78 12.53 23.23 -31.04
N GLY A 79 13.82 23.36 -30.77
CA GLY A 79 14.66 24.39 -31.35
C GLY A 79 16.10 23.93 -31.46
N MET A 80 16.49 23.35 -32.60
CA MET A 80 17.91 23.05 -32.86
C MET A 80 18.62 24.33 -33.28
N ALA A 81 19.49 24.86 -32.42
CA ALA A 81 20.39 25.95 -32.78
C ALA A 81 21.39 25.46 -33.83
N LYS A 82 21.53 26.19 -34.94
CA LYS A 82 22.57 25.94 -35.95
C LYS A 82 23.86 26.67 -35.54
N VAL A 83 25.02 26.04 -35.76
CA VAL A 83 26.31 26.72 -35.65
C VAL A 83 26.47 27.63 -36.86
N ILE A 84 26.38 28.94 -36.64
CA ILE A 84 26.46 29.96 -37.69
C ILE A 84 27.94 30.21 -38.01
N ALA A 85 28.35 29.96 -39.25
CA ALA A 85 29.61 30.45 -39.79
C ALA A 85 29.34 31.70 -40.64
N ASN A 86 29.90 32.84 -40.24
CA ASN A 86 29.90 34.16 -40.89
C ASN A 86 28.59 34.60 -41.59
N TYR A 87 27.88 35.55 -40.97
CA TYR A 87 26.87 36.43 -41.60
C TYR A 87 25.69 35.73 -42.31
N ALA A 88 25.12 34.68 -41.73
CA ALA A 88 23.82 34.15 -42.19
C ALA A 88 22.68 34.72 -41.33
N ASP A 89 21.75 35.44 -41.96
CA ASP A 89 20.57 36.08 -41.34
C ASP A 89 19.41 35.11 -41.04
N ASP A 90 19.54 33.81 -41.36
CA ASP A 90 18.50 32.81 -41.16
C ASP A 90 18.70 32.06 -39.82
N LEU A 91 18.21 32.69 -38.75
CA LEU A 91 18.14 32.09 -37.42
C LEU A 91 16.87 31.23 -37.32
N PRO A 92 16.99 29.90 -37.07
CA PRO A 92 15.81 29.06 -36.89
C PRO A 92 15.07 29.50 -35.62
N ARG A 93 13.78 29.84 -35.77
CA ARG A 93 12.91 30.18 -34.64
C ARG A 93 12.63 28.91 -33.83
N ALA A 94 12.97 28.93 -32.55
CA ALA A 94 12.54 27.91 -31.61
C ALA A 94 11.02 28.04 -31.40
N ASP A 95 10.29 26.95 -31.58
CA ASP A 95 8.85 26.88 -31.32
C ASP A 95 8.59 25.85 -30.20
N VAL A 96 7.43 25.96 -29.56
CA VAL A 96 7.07 25.11 -28.42
C VAL A 96 5.88 24.24 -28.82
N ALA A 97 6.09 22.92 -28.86
CA ALA A 97 5.03 21.97 -29.09
C ALA A 97 4.34 21.63 -27.76
N MET A 98 3.01 21.70 -27.74
CA MET A 98 2.20 21.42 -26.57
C MET A 98 1.58 20.02 -26.68
N LYS A 99 1.77 19.18 -25.66
CA LYS A 99 1.12 17.87 -25.54
C LYS A 99 0.21 17.86 -24.32
N GLU A 100 -1.06 17.55 -24.54
CA GLU A 100 -2.06 17.43 -23.47
C GLU A 100 -2.26 15.96 -23.10
N ARG A 101 -2.35 15.68 -21.79
CA ARG A 101 -2.68 14.36 -21.26
C ARG A 101 -3.83 14.48 -20.28
N ALA A 102 -4.94 13.82 -20.58
CA ALA A 102 -6.13 13.83 -19.74
C ALA A 102 -6.25 12.52 -18.94
N ILE A 103 -6.51 12.61 -17.64
CA ILE A 103 -6.87 11.48 -16.78
C ILE A 103 -8.22 11.76 -16.12
N LYS A 104 -9.05 10.73 -16.01
CA LYS A 104 -10.37 10.81 -15.37
C LYS A 104 -10.23 10.71 -13.86
N VAL A 105 -11.09 11.43 -13.15
CA VAL A 105 -11.25 11.35 -11.69
C VAL A 105 -12.53 10.58 -11.38
N LYS A 106 -12.47 9.66 -10.42
CA LYS A 106 -13.62 8.86 -10.00
C LYS A 106 -13.87 8.95 -8.50
N ASN A 107 -15.13 8.75 -8.14
CA ASN A 107 -15.60 8.76 -6.76
C ASN A 107 -15.53 7.35 -6.20
N ILE A 108 -14.98 7.22 -5.01
CA ILE A 108 -15.04 6.01 -4.20
C ILE A 108 -16.01 6.29 -3.06
N GLY A 109 -16.95 5.37 -2.85
CA GLY A 109 -17.94 5.46 -1.78
C GLY A 109 -17.86 4.24 -0.87
N ALA A 110 -17.99 4.47 0.43
CA ALA A 110 -18.30 3.44 1.42
C ALA A 110 -19.33 4.00 2.40
N SER A 111 -20.05 3.15 3.10
CA SER A 111 -20.97 3.59 4.15
C SER A 111 -20.87 2.67 5.35
N TYR A 112 -21.21 3.21 6.52
CA TYR A 112 -21.40 2.41 7.71
C TYR A 112 -22.69 2.82 8.41
N GLY A 113 -23.38 1.84 8.96
CA GLY A 113 -24.67 2.03 9.63
C GLY A 113 -24.67 1.45 11.03
N TYR A 114 -25.47 2.04 11.91
CA TYR A 114 -25.74 1.50 13.25
C TYR A 114 -27.21 1.67 13.64
N ASN A 115 -27.70 0.69 14.39
CA ASN A 115 -29.04 0.67 14.96
C ASN A 115 -28.99 1.19 16.42
N LEU A 116 -30.09 1.80 16.87
CA LEU A 116 -30.31 2.25 18.25
C LEU A 116 -30.12 1.12 19.29
N GLN A 117 -30.53 -0.12 18.99
CA GLN A 117 -30.28 -1.29 19.84
C GLN A 117 -28.79 -1.66 19.92
N GLU A 118 -28.07 -1.56 18.80
CA GLU A 118 -26.62 -1.80 18.79
C GLU A 118 -25.86 -0.74 19.59
N LEU A 119 -26.29 0.53 19.50
CA LEU A 119 -25.76 1.62 20.33
C LEU A 119 -26.01 1.38 21.82
N LYS A 120 -27.22 0.93 22.20
CA LYS A 120 -27.54 0.57 23.59
C LYS A 120 -26.68 -0.59 24.09
N ALA A 121 -26.50 -1.62 23.25
CA ALA A 121 -25.64 -2.75 23.59
C ALA A 121 -24.17 -2.35 23.71
N ALA A 122 -23.69 -1.49 22.82
CA ALA A 122 -22.32 -0.94 22.85
C ALA A 122 -22.09 -0.09 24.11
N ALA A 123 -23.05 0.76 24.49
CA ALA A 123 -23.00 1.53 25.72
C ALA A 123 -22.98 0.64 26.97
N ALA A 124 -23.79 -0.42 26.99
CA ALA A 124 -23.83 -1.39 28.10
C ALA A 124 -22.51 -2.17 28.23
N ASN A 125 -21.89 -2.52 27.10
CA ASN A 125 -20.64 -3.28 27.05
C ASN A 125 -19.37 -2.39 27.07
N GLN A 126 -19.52 -1.06 27.16
CA GLN A 126 -18.43 -0.09 27.10
C GLN A 126 -17.54 -0.26 25.86
N THR A 127 -18.13 -0.60 24.71
CA THR A 127 -17.41 -0.76 23.44
C THR A 127 -17.70 0.40 22.48
N ASP A 128 -16.69 0.80 21.71
CA ASP A 128 -16.80 1.88 20.72
C ASP A 128 -17.15 1.32 19.33
N LEU A 129 -18.36 0.77 19.22
CA LEU A 129 -18.87 0.20 17.96
C LEU A 129 -18.93 1.23 16.81
N PRO A 130 -19.42 2.47 17.02
CA PRO A 130 -19.48 3.47 15.95
C PRO A 130 -18.10 3.84 15.40
N ALA A 131 -17.10 4.08 16.25
CA ALA A 131 -15.76 4.41 15.75
C ALA A 131 -15.08 3.21 15.09
N SER A 132 -15.34 1.98 15.57
CA SER A 132 -14.84 0.77 14.91
C SER A 132 -15.41 0.63 13.49
N LYS A 133 -16.72 0.87 13.31
CA LYS A 133 -17.37 0.86 12.00
C LYS A 133 -16.84 1.99 11.09
N ALA A 134 -16.62 3.18 11.64
CA ALA A 134 -16.02 4.29 10.90
C ALA A 134 -14.58 4.01 10.45
N ARG A 135 -13.76 3.40 11.31
CA ARG A 135 -12.39 2.96 10.97
C ARG A 135 -12.42 1.90 9.86
N ALA A 136 -13.34 0.95 9.92
CA ALA A 136 -13.49 -0.07 8.88
C ALA A 136 -13.88 0.55 7.52
N ALA A 137 -14.82 1.51 7.50
CA ALA A 137 -15.21 2.20 6.28
C ALA A 137 -14.05 3.01 5.67
N ARG A 138 -13.30 3.76 6.51
CA ARG A 138 -12.10 4.46 6.06
C ARG A 138 -11.07 3.50 5.47
N ARG A 139 -10.80 2.39 6.16
CA ARG A 139 -9.86 1.37 5.70
C ARG A 139 -10.27 0.77 4.36
N ALA A 140 -11.55 0.49 4.14
CA ALA A 140 -12.04 -0.04 2.88
C ALA A 140 -11.79 0.92 1.70
N ILE A 141 -12.00 2.22 1.90
CA ILE A 141 -11.70 3.24 0.90
C ILE A 141 -10.19 3.30 0.62
N GLU A 142 -9.36 3.33 1.66
CA GLU A 142 -7.90 3.33 1.52
C GLU A 142 -7.39 2.08 0.77
N ILE A 143 -8.00 0.90 0.98
CA ILE A 143 -7.64 -0.33 0.24
C ILE A 143 -7.94 -0.15 -1.25
N LYS A 144 -9.12 0.38 -1.58
CA LYS A 144 -9.50 0.61 -2.97
C LYS A 144 -8.62 1.66 -3.64
N MET A 145 -8.28 2.73 -2.91
CA MET A 145 -7.32 3.74 -3.39
C MET A 145 -5.95 3.14 -3.67
N ASN A 146 -5.46 2.29 -2.77
CA ASN A 146 -4.18 1.60 -2.93
C ASN A 146 -4.17 0.66 -4.14
N GLU A 147 -5.25 -0.09 -4.36
CA GLU A 147 -5.43 -0.95 -5.53
C GLU A 147 -5.40 -0.15 -6.84
N ILE A 148 -6.14 0.96 -6.88
CA ILE A 148 -6.19 1.86 -8.05
C ILE A 148 -4.81 2.49 -8.30
N ALA A 149 -4.11 2.95 -7.26
CA ALA A 149 -2.78 3.51 -7.41
C ALA A 149 -1.76 2.51 -7.99
N LEU A 150 -1.88 1.23 -7.62
CA LEU A 150 -0.92 0.21 -7.99
C LEU A 150 -1.24 -0.47 -9.33
N LEU A 151 -2.43 -1.06 -9.46
CA LEU A 151 -2.86 -1.83 -10.64
C LEU A 151 -3.59 -0.96 -11.67
N GLY A 152 -4.27 0.08 -11.20
CA GLY A 152 -5.20 0.86 -12.00
C GLY A 152 -6.56 0.16 -12.11
N ASP A 153 -7.46 0.81 -12.84
CA ASP A 153 -8.77 0.28 -13.17
C ASP A 153 -9.07 0.52 -14.65
N LYS A 154 -9.00 -0.54 -15.45
CA LYS A 154 -9.22 -0.47 -16.90
C LYS A 154 -10.67 -0.13 -17.25
N GLU A 155 -11.64 -0.50 -16.43
CA GLU A 155 -13.06 -0.23 -16.69
C GLU A 155 -13.35 1.28 -16.63
N PHE A 156 -12.70 1.97 -15.69
CA PHE A 156 -12.86 3.41 -15.53
C PHE A 156 -11.79 4.26 -16.23
N GLY A 157 -10.82 3.62 -16.89
CA GLY A 157 -9.71 4.28 -17.57
C GLY A 157 -8.70 4.93 -16.62
N LEU A 158 -8.56 4.38 -15.41
CA LEU A 158 -7.59 4.82 -14.40
C LEU A 158 -6.31 4.02 -14.58
N ASN A 159 -5.20 4.70 -14.88
CA ASN A 159 -3.90 4.04 -14.99
C ASN A 159 -3.32 3.81 -13.59
N GLY A 160 -2.80 2.61 -13.35
CA GLY A 160 -2.01 2.30 -12.16
C GLY A 160 -0.52 2.41 -12.43
N PHE A 161 0.28 2.42 -11.38
CA PHE A 161 1.74 2.52 -11.47
C PHE A 161 2.38 1.33 -12.22
N ILE A 162 1.99 0.10 -11.89
CA ILE A 162 2.56 -1.12 -12.48
C ILE A 162 2.18 -1.28 -13.95
N ASN A 163 0.92 -0.98 -14.27
CA ASN A 163 0.34 -1.17 -15.60
C ASN A 163 0.36 0.12 -16.44
N HIS A 164 1.17 1.11 -16.07
CA HIS A 164 1.17 2.39 -16.75
C HIS A 164 1.68 2.24 -18.19
N PRO A 165 0.96 2.74 -19.22
CA PRO A 165 1.35 2.54 -20.63
C PRO A 165 2.68 3.19 -21.02
N ASN A 166 3.10 4.22 -20.26
CA ASN A 166 4.36 4.92 -20.50
C ASN A 166 5.53 4.39 -19.65
N LEU A 167 5.38 3.24 -18.98
CA LEU A 167 6.48 2.64 -18.24
C LEU A 167 7.42 1.95 -19.22
N GLY A 168 8.70 2.36 -19.25
CA GLY A 168 9.72 1.77 -20.12
C GLY A 168 9.90 0.28 -19.83
N GLU A 169 10.21 -0.52 -20.85
CA GLU A 169 10.48 -1.95 -20.70
C GLU A 169 11.96 -2.24 -20.93
N THR A 170 12.59 -2.94 -19.98
CA THR A 170 13.97 -3.41 -20.07
C THR A 170 13.97 -4.93 -20.07
N THR A 171 14.56 -5.52 -21.11
CA THR A 171 14.72 -6.97 -21.21
C THR A 171 15.92 -7.40 -20.36
N ILE A 172 15.67 -8.29 -19.40
CA ILE A 172 16.69 -8.92 -18.57
C ILE A 172 16.77 -10.42 -18.88
N THR A 173 17.87 -11.06 -18.49
CA THR A 173 18.06 -12.51 -18.70
C THR A 173 17.07 -13.32 -17.84
N GLY A 174 16.92 -12.90 -16.58
CA GLY A 174 16.00 -13.50 -15.62
C GLY A 174 16.47 -14.85 -15.08
N GLY A 175 15.54 -15.67 -14.58
CA GLY A 175 15.86 -16.99 -14.03
C GLY A 175 16.70 -16.93 -12.76
N TRP A 176 16.49 -15.90 -11.93
CA TRP A 176 17.38 -15.56 -10.81
C TRP A 176 17.56 -16.70 -9.81
N LYS A 177 16.57 -17.59 -9.68
CA LYS A 177 16.65 -18.78 -8.83
C LYS A 177 17.73 -19.77 -9.29
N ALA A 178 17.87 -20.02 -10.58
CA ALA A 178 18.84 -20.95 -11.14
C ALA A 178 20.15 -20.27 -11.58
N ALA A 179 20.11 -18.97 -11.86
CA ALA A 179 21.27 -18.21 -12.31
C ALA A 179 22.36 -18.07 -11.23
N LYS A 180 23.61 -17.92 -11.70
CA LYS A 180 24.78 -17.57 -10.86
C LYS A 180 24.64 -16.16 -10.31
N ALA A 181 25.21 -15.91 -9.14
CA ALA A 181 25.13 -14.63 -8.45
C ALA A 181 25.63 -13.44 -9.31
N ASP A 182 26.71 -13.62 -10.09
CA ASP A 182 27.24 -12.59 -11.00
C ASP A 182 26.27 -12.21 -12.13
N ALA A 183 25.54 -13.19 -12.67
CA ALA A 183 24.56 -12.95 -13.73
C ALA A 183 23.34 -12.17 -13.21
N VAL A 184 22.91 -12.47 -11.98
CA VAL A 184 21.84 -11.74 -11.32
C VAL A 184 22.26 -10.30 -11.00
N LEU A 185 23.50 -10.09 -10.57
CA LEU A 185 24.04 -8.74 -10.37
C LEU A 185 24.06 -7.95 -11.69
N ALA A 186 24.49 -8.56 -12.79
CA ALA A 186 24.50 -7.92 -14.10
C ALA A 186 23.08 -7.52 -14.57
N ASP A 187 22.06 -8.36 -14.33
CA ASP A 187 20.67 -8.00 -14.61
C ASP A 187 20.19 -6.82 -13.75
N LEU A 188 20.54 -6.76 -12.47
CA LEU A 188 20.19 -5.63 -11.58
C LEU A 188 20.89 -4.33 -12.00
N ASP A 189 22.16 -4.43 -12.37
CA ASP A 189 22.95 -3.30 -12.90
C ASP A 189 22.36 -2.79 -14.21
N ASN A 190 22.00 -3.68 -15.14
CA ASN A 190 21.34 -3.30 -16.39
C ASN A 190 20.04 -2.55 -16.14
N LEU A 191 19.26 -2.98 -15.15
CA LEU A 191 17.97 -2.34 -14.81
C LEU A 191 18.19 -0.92 -14.26
N HIS A 192 19.15 -0.75 -13.36
CA HIS A 192 19.55 0.57 -12.83
C HIS A 192 20.12 1.49 -13.91
N ASP A 193 21.07 1.00 -14.69
CA ASP A 193 21.80 1.78 -15.69
C ASP A 193 20.91 2.16 -16.87
N THR A 194 19.89 1.35 -17.20
CA THR A 194 18.95 1.68 -18.27
C THR A 194 18.19 2.98 -17.97
N VAL A 195 17.77 3.22 -16.73
CA VAL A 195 17.10 4.48 -16.34
C VAL A 195 18.03 5.69 -16.56
N ILE A 196 19.31 5.55 -16.22
CA ILE A 196 20.31 6.62 -16.37
C ILE A 196 20.66 6.83 -17.85
N LEU A 197 20.89 5.76 -18.60
CA LEU A 197 21.30 5.83 -20.00
C LEU A 197 20.17 6.34 -20.91
N GLN A 198 18.94 5.87 -20.70
CA GLN A 198 17.79 6.34 -21.47
C GLN A 198 17.48 7.82 -21.19
N SER A 199 17.65 8.26 -19.95
CA SER A 199 17.49 9.67 -19.56
C SER A 199 18.73 10.54 -19.84
N LYS A 200 19.82 9.96 -20.37
CA LYS A 200 21.11 10.63 -20.58
C LYS A 200 21.64 11.33 -19.30
N GLY A 201 21.39 10.73 -18.14
CA GLY A 201 21.84 11.23 -16.84
C GLY A 201 20.96 12.30 -16.21
N VAL A 202 19.79 12.62 -16.79
CA VAL A 202 18.83 13.56 -16.19
C VAL A 202 18.15 12.96 -14.97
N HIS A 203 17.81 11.66 -15.02
CA HIS A 203 17.11 10.97 -13.95
C HIS A 203 18.02 9.98 -13.24
N GLN A 204 17.97 9.96 -11.91
CA GLN A 204 18.69 9.00 -11.08
C GLN A 204 17.67 8.15 -10.30
N PRO A 205 17.68 6.81 -10.48
CA PRO A 205 16.73 5.95 -9.78
C PRO A 205 16.99 5.96 -8.28
N THR A 206 15.92 6.14 -7.50
CA THR A 206 15.98 6.13 -6.02
C THR A 206 15.33 4.89 -5.41
N HIS A 207 14.40 4.25 -6.13
CA HIS A 207 13.66 3.10 -5.62
C HIS A 207 13.73 1.94 -6.62
N LEU A 208 14.06 0.75 -6.10
CA LEU A 208 13.98 -0.51 -6.81
C LEU A 208 12.98 -1.42 -6.11
N LEU A 209 11.93 -1.78 -6.82
CA LEU A 209 10.87 -2.67 -6.36
C LEU A 209 11.03 -4.03 -7.01
N LEU A 210 10.97 -5.06 -6.18
CA LEU A 210 11.13 -6.45 -6.61
C LEU A 210 9.95 -7.26 -6.09
N ALA A 211 9.63 -8.35 -6.79
CA ALA A 211 8.75 -9.38 -6.25
C ALA A 211 9.31 -9.96 -4.95
N LEU A 212 8.42 -10.34 -4.02
CA LEU A 212 8.82 -10.82 -2.69
C LEU A 212 9.70 -12.08 -2.76
N SER A 213 9.34 -13.04 -3.61
CA SER A 213 10.14 -14.24 -3.89
C SER A 213 11.54 -13.92 -4.45
N ASP A 214 11.63 -12.93 -5.34
CA ASP A 214 12.91 -12.52 -5.93
C ASP A 214 13.79 -11.79 -4.90
N TYR A 215 13.19 -10.94 -4.07
CA TYR A 215 13.90 -10.28 -2.97
C TYR A 215 14.50 -11.30 -1.98
N GLN A 216 13.76 -12.36 -1.65
CA GLN A 216 14.26 -13.45 -0.82
C GLN A 216 15.39 -14.25 -1.50
N THR A 217 15.27 -14.47 -2.81
CA THR A 217 16.30 -15.13 -3.62
C THR A 217 17.60 -14.33 -3.64
N LEU A 218 17.53 -13.00 -3.75
CA LEU A 218 18.71 -12.13 -3.68
C LEU A 218 19.37 -12.08 -2.30
N SER A 219 18.58 -12.24 -1.24
CA SER A 219 19.09 -12.26 0.13
C SER A 219 19.73 -13.60 0.54
N SER A 220 19.44 -14.68 -0.19
CA SER A 220 19.95 -16.03 0.12
C SER A 220 21.12 -16.45 -0.78
N LYS A 221 21.38 -15.72 -1.86
CA LYS A 221 22.47 -15.99 -2.80
C LYS A 221 23.72 -15.24 -2.40
N TYR A 222 24.76 -16.01 -2.07
CA TYR A 222 26.10 -15.52 -1.79
C TYR A 222 26.91 -15.39 -3.08
N MET A 223 27.72 -14.33 -3.17
CA MET A 223 28.76 -14.22 -4.18
C MET A 223 29.91 -15.18 -3.85
N ASP A 224 30.54 -15.77 -4.88
CA ASP A 224 31.67 -16.72 -4.72
C ASP A 224 33.00 -16.04 -4.37
N THR A 225 32.98 -14.73 -4.08
CA THR A 225 34.15 -13.99 -3.61
C THR A 225 34.43 -14.32 -2.14
N ALA A 226 35.70 -14.22 -1.72
CA ALA A 226 36.20 -14.63 -0.40
C ALA A 226 35.39 -14.11 0.80
N ASP A 227 34.73 -12.96 0.67
CA ASP A 227 33.94 -12.33 1.73
C ASP A 227 32.50 -12.87 1.88
N LYS A 228 32.05 -13.79 1.00
CA LYS A 228 30.70 -14.41 1.01
C LYS A 228 29.58 -13.40 1.34
N VAL A 229 29.55 -12.29 0.61
CA VAL A 229 28.52 -11.26 0.78
C VAL A 229 27.31 -11.60 -0.08
N ASP A 230 26.10 -11.43 0.45
CA ASP A 230 24.86 -11.59 -0.31
C ASP A 230 24.78 -10.58 -1.47
N VAL A 231 24.19 -11.00 -2.60
CA VAL A 231 23.99 -10.14 -3.78
C VAL A 231 23.30 -8.83 -3.40
N LEU A 232 22.26 -8.91 -2.55
CA LEU A 232 21.52 -7.73 -2.09
C LEU A 232 22.42 -6.74 -1.30
N THR A 233 23.27 -7.27 -0.41
CA THR A 233 24.16 -6.45 0.42
C THR A 233 25.24 -5.80 -0.44
N PHE A 234 25.78 -6.53 -1.41
CA PHE A 234 26.75 -5.98 -2.36
C PHE A 234 26.11 -4.86 -3.21
N PHE A 235 24.91 -5.08 -3.72
CA PHE A 235 24.22 -4.09 -4.55
C PHE A 235 23.86 -2.82 -3.76
N LYS A 236 23.43 -2.93 -2.50
CA LYS A 236 23.23 -1.77 -1.60
C LYS A 236 24.52 -0.99 -1.33
N ARG A 237 25.67 -1.65 -1.26
CA ARG A 237 26.97 -0.97 -1.10
C ARG A 237 27.38 -0.24 -2.38
N LYS A 238 27.07 -0.81 -3.54
CA LYS A 238 27.36 -0.20 -4.85
C LYS A 238 26.49 1.05 -5.09
N HIS A 239 25.22 1.01 -4.69
CA HIS A 239 24.26 2.11 -4.87
C HIS A 239 23.65 2.54 -3.52
N PRO A 240 24.34 3.39 -2.73
CA PRO A 240 23.88 3.75 -1.38
C PRO A 240 22.59 4.56 -1.35
N ASN A 241 22.25 5.25 -2.44
CA ASN A 241 21.05 6.09 -2.55
C ASN A 241 19.78 5.28 -2.93
N LEU A 242 19.92 3.99 -3.23
CA LEU A 242 18.84 3.16 -3.73
C LEU A 242 18.11 2.43 -2.58
N VAL A 243 16.80 2.66 -2.48
CA VAL A 243 15.93 1.94 -1.56
C VAL A 243 15.35 0.73 -2.26
N ILE A 244 15.70 -0.47 -1.78
CA ILE A 244 15.24 -1.74 -2.35
C ILE A 244 14.12 -2.31 -1.47
N GLN A 245 12.96 -2.56 -2.07
CA GLN A 245 11.78 -3.07 -1.37
C GLN A 245 11.19 -4.29 -2.10
N GLY A 246 10.81 -5.31 -1.33
CA GLY A 246 10.08 -6.48 -1.81
C GLY A 246 8.57 -6.28 -1.67
N LEU A 247 7.82 -6.48 -2.75
CA LEU A 247 6.37 -6.37 -2.78
C LEU A 247 5.74 -7.69 -3.22
N TRP A 248 4.65 -8.06 -2.57
CA TRP A 248 3.90 -9.26 -2.93
C TRP A 248 3.05 -9.02 -4.19
N GLU A 249 2.66 -7.77 -4.43
CA GLU A 249 1.82 -7.37 -5.56
C GLU A 249 2.56 -7.44 -6.92
N LEU A 250 3.89 -7.52 -6.90
CA LEU A 250 4.73 -7.69 -8.09
C LEU A 250 4.91 -9.17 -8.48
N GLU A 251 4.44 -10.10 -7.65
CA GLU A 251 4.45 -11.51 -8.01
C GLU A 251 3.44 -11.79 -9.11
N LYS A 252 3.90 -12.43 -10.20
CA LYS A 252 3.06 -12.81 -11.35
C LYS A 252 2.29 -11.66 -12.01
N ALA A 253 2.71 -10.41 -11.78
CA ALA A 253 2.08 -9.22 -12.35
C ALA A 253 2.47 -8.97 -13.82
N GLY A 254 3.53 -9.63 -14.32
CA GLY A 254 4.00 -9.54 -15.70
C GLY A 254 3.24 -10.43 -16.68
N SER A 255 3.53 -10.25 -17.97
CA SER A 255 2.95 -11.07 -19.03
C SER A 255 3.33 -12.55 -18.85
N GLY A 256 2.34 -13.44 -18.86
CA GLY A 256 2.55 -14.88 -18.68
C GLY A 256 2.88 -15.31 -17.24
N ASN A 257 2.36 -14.60 -16.22
CA ASN A 257 2.58 -14.89 -14.79
C ASN A 257 4.05 -14.79 -14.36
N LYS A 258 4.82 -13.91 -15.01
CA LYS A 258 6.19 -13.61 -14.62
C LYS A 258 6.23 -12.60 -13.48
N ASN A 259 7.29 -12.66 -12.69
CA ASN A 259 7.54 -11.66 -11.66
C ASN A 259 7.98 -10.34 -12.30
N LEU A 260 7.65 -9.23 -11.66
CA LEU A 260 8.01 -7.90 -12.15
C LEU A 260 9.03 -7.24 -11.23
N ALA A 261 10.03 -6.60 -11.83
CA ALA A 261 10.94 -5.67 -11.17
C ALA A 261 10.72 -4.28 -11.76
N ILE A 262 10.62 -3.25 -10.91
CA ILE A 262 10.44 -1.86 -11.33
C ILE A 262 11.51 -1.00 -10.68
N CYS A 263 12.22 -0.22 -11.47
CA CYS A 263 13.15 0.78 -10.97
C CYS A 263 12.72 2.16 -11.45
N TYR A 264 12.65 3.09 -10.51
CA TYR A 264 12.16 4.42 -10.80
C TYR A 264 12.75 5.47 -9.86
N GLU A 265 12.71 6.71 -10.32
CA GLU A 265 12.95 7.87 -9.48
C GLU A 265 11.65 8.29 -8.81
N LYS A 266 11.57 8.13 -7.49
CA LYS A 266 10.46 8.63 -6.69
C LYS A 266 10.60 10.14 -6.50
N ASN A 267 10.00 10.89 -7.41
CA ASN A 267 9.88 12.34 -7.33
C ASN A 267 8.45 12.74 -7.72
N ALA A 268 7.86 13.67 -6.98
CA ALA A 268 6.50 14.19 -7.22
C ALA A 268 6.37 14.83 -8.60
N ASP A 269 7.46 15.35 -9.18
CA ASP A 269 7.48 15.90 -10.54
C ASP A 269 7.42 14.80 -11.61
N ASN A 270 8.06 13.66 -11.38
CA ASN A 270 8.12 12.57 -12.36
C ASN A 270 6.87 11.71 -12.34
N LEU A 271 6.37 11.45 -11.15
CA LEU A 271 5.29 10.53 -10.88
C LEU A 271 4.38 11.16 -9.82
N SER A 272 3.07 11.21 -10.03
CA SER A 272 2.12 11.61 -8.99
C SER A 272 0.82 10.81 -9.04
N LEU A 273 0.20 10.61 -7.89
CA LEU A 273 -1.18 10.14 -7.77
C LEU A 273 -2.05 11.34 -7.42
N GLU A 274 -3.04 11.64 -8.25
CA GLU A 274 -3.97 12.73 -7.95
C GLU A 274 -5.08 12.25 -7.02
N THR A 275 -5.23 12.90 -5.87
CA THR A 275 -6.32 12.67 -4.91
C THR A 275 -7.06 13.99 -4.68
N PRO A 276 -8.04 14.34 -5.54
CA PRO A 276 -8.71 15.65 -5.45
C PRO A 276 -9.53 15.83 -4.17
N GLN A 277 -10.04 14.74 -3.59
CA GLN A 277 -10.79 14.76 -2.34
C GLN A 277 -10.35 13.59 -1.47
N ASP A 278 -9.82 13.91 -0.30
CA ASP A 278 -9.49 12.92 0.72
C ASP A 278 -10.75 12.25 1.28
N PHE A 279 -10.56 11.26 2.16
CA PHE A 279 -11.65 10.62 2.87
C PHE A 279 -12.46 11.65 3.68
N THR A 280 -13.73 11.81 3.32
CA THR A 280 -14.69 12.67 4.03
C THR A 280 -15.92 11.88 4.44
N GLN A 281 -16.38 12.15 5.67
CA GLN A 281 -17.62 11.58 6.20
C GLN A 281 -18.73 12.60 6.04
N LEU A 282 -19.83 12.18 5.41
CA LEU A 282 -21.03 12.99 5.27
C LEU A 282 -21.86 12.94 6.56
N PRO A 283 -22.74 13.92 6.82
CA PRO A 283 -23.63 13.87 7.98
C PRO A 283 -24.47 12.60 7.97
N ALA A 284 -24.71 12.05 9.16
CA ALA A 284 -25.48 10.83 9.34
C ALA A 284 -26.94 11.04 8.92
N GLN A 285 -27.50 10.09 8.18
CA GLN A 285 -28.86 10.12 7.67
C GLN A 285 -29.66 8.99 8.27
N GLU A 286 -30.89 9.28 8.70
CA GLU A 286 -31.84 8.25 9.12
C GLU A 286 -32.38 7.54 7.87
N ARG A 287 -32.17 6.23 7.80
CA ARG A 287 -32.72 5.39 6.75
C ARG A 287 -33.45 4.24 7.42
N ASN A 288 -34.79 4.28 7.40
CA ASN A 288 -35.63 3.31 8.11
C ASN A 288 -35.33 3.30 9.62
N LEU A 289 -34.75 2.22 10.15
CA LEU A 289 -34.43 2.03 11.57
C LEU A 289 -32.91 2.07 11.84
N GLU A 290 -32.12 2.49 10.86
CA GLU A 290 -30.67 2.63 10.96
C GLU A 290 -30.22 4.07 10.70
N LEU A 291 -29.15 4.48 11.39
CA LEU A 291 -28.41 5.70 11.10
C LEU A 291 -27.24 5.32 10.20
N VAL A 292 -27.23 5.85 8.98
CA VAL A 292 -26.22 5.56 7.96
C VAL A 292 -25.34 6.77 7.74
N VAL A 293 -24.03 6.58 7.85
CA VAL A 293 -23.02 7.59 7.51
C VAL A 293 -22.38 7.19 6.19
N ASN A 294 -22.57 8.03 5.17
CA ASN A 294 -21.92 7.85 3.87
C ASN A 294 -20.54 8.49 3.91
N CYS A 295 -19.55 7.79 3.36
CA CYS A 295 -18.17 8.25 3.22
C CYS A 295 -17.84 8.34 1.74
N ILE A 296 -17.18 9.43 1.34
CA ILE A 296 -16.75 9.64 -0.03
C ILE A 296 -15.27 9.99 -0.07
N ALA A 297 -14.61 9.62 -1.16
CA ALA A 297 -13.28 10.07 -1.53
C ALA A 297 -13.19 10.15 -3.06
N ARG A 298 -12.28 10.97 -3.58
CA ARG A 298 -12.04 11.05 -5.03
C ARG A 298 -10.59 10.75 -5.34
N ILE A 299 -10.39 9.89 -6.35
CA ILE A 299 -9.06 9.50 -6.82
C ILE A 299 -8.97 9.65 -8.34
N GLY A 300 -7.83 10.13 -8.80
CA GLY A 300 -7.38 10.09 -10.18
C GLY A 300 -6.46 8.91 -10.43
N GLY A 301 -6.21 8.61 -11.70
CA GLY A 301 -5.14 7.68 -12.07
C GLY A 301 -3.75 8.23 -11.75
N VAL A 302 -2.75 7.37 -11.85
CA VAL A 302 -1.35 7.75 -11.71
C VAL A 302 -0.87 8.52 -12.95
N PHE A 303 -0.23 9.66 -12.73
CA PHE A 303 0.47 10.44 -13.74
C PHE A 303 1.95 10.08 -13.74
N LEU A 304 2.44 9.49 -14.84
CA LEU A 304 3.88 9.40 -15.12
C LEU A 304 4.25 10.46 -16.15
N ARG A 305 4.73 11.63 -15.69
CA ARG A 305 5.03 12.79 -16.55
C ARG A 305 6.21 12.51 -17.47
N TYR A 306 7.27 11.94 -16.91
CA TYR A 306 8.50 11.59 -17.62
C TYR A 306 8.62 10.06 -17.75
N PRO A 307 8.31 9.47 -18.92
CA PRO A 307 8.37 8.02 -19.13
C PRO A 307 9.75 7.41 -18.85
N LEU A 308 10.81 8.19 -19.09
CA LEU A 308 12.21 7.73 -18.98
C LEU A 308 12.71 7.67 -17.53
N SER A 309 11.93 8.16 -16.55
CA SER A 309 12.31 8.14 -15.13
C SER A 309 11.97 6.80 -14.46
N ALA A 310 11.30 5.88 -15.17
CA ALA A 310 10.85 4.61 -14.65
C ALA A 310 10.94 3.51 -15.71
N THR A 311 11.46 2.34 -15.31
CA THR A 311 11.53 1.17 -16.17
C THR A 311 11.04 -0.06 -15.42
N LYS A 312 10.41 -0.99 -16.15
CA LYS A 312 10.02 -2.31 -15.67
C LYS A 312 10.77 -3.40 -16.42
N ALA A 313 11.03 -4.49 -15.72
CA ALA A 313 11.64 -5.69 -16.28
C ALA A 313 10.85 -6.92 -15.80
N GLU A 314 10.61 -7.85 -16.73
CA GLU A 314 9.99 -9.14 -16.40
C GLU A 314 11.08 -10.14 -16.00
N VAL A 315 11.03 -10.61 -14.76
CA VAL A 315 11.90 -11.68 -14.28
C VAL A 315 11.26 -13.01 -14.65
N THR A 316 11.93 -13.77 -15.51
CA THR A 316 11.54 -15.15 -15.80
C THR A 316 11.71 -16.02 -14.56
N ALA A 317 10.75 -16.91 -14.33
CA ALA A 317 10.73 -17.84 -13.20
C ALA A 317 11.87 -18.87 -13.24
#